data_AF-A0A3D0TMD0-F1
#
_entry.id   AF-A0A3D0TMD0-F1
#
_cell.length_a   1.000
_cell.length_b   1.000
_cell.length_c   1.000
_cell.angle_alpha   90.00
_cell.angle_beta   90.00
_cell.angle_gamma   90.00
#
_symmetry.space_group_name_H-M   'P 1'
#
loop_
_entity.id
_entity.type
_entity.pdbx_description
1 polymer ?
#
loop_
_entity_poly.entity_id
_entity_poly.type
_entity_poly.pdbx_seq_one_letter_code
_entity_poly.pdbx_strand_id
1 'polypeptide(L)'
;MRRTRRRRAGTRFAYSAWDGTQTGFDYDADSLFAELNDDLLYHGDLNAALRRLMNQGFDDRDGRRLTGLREMLEQLRGKRDELLGQFDLGGVYDEIARELDDIVDDEREAVSDFAHDEAASGDERRAEIARAAAAERNLQLDMLAPDLPGRVRGLQQYQFTSSAARQRFDDLLDRLRTEVAESMFNQVSGAMGD
;
A
#
# COMPACT_ATOMS: atom_id res chain seq x y z
N MET A 1 21.71 -25.87 -23.64
CA MET A 1 20.40 -25.40 -23.14
C MET A 1 20.52 -25.02 -21.67
N ARG A 2 20.33 -23.75 -21.31
CA ARG A 2 19.99 -23.30 -19.93
C ARG A 2 19.44 -21.88 -20.02
N ARG A 3 18.12 -21.75 -19.84
CA ARG A 3 17.39 -20.48 -19.80
C ARG A 3 17.58 -19.85 -18.43
N THR A 4 18.17 -18.65 -18.36
CA THR A 4 18.18 -17.82 -17.16
C THR A 4 16.97 -16.88 -17.16
N ARG A 5 16.21 -16.94 -16.06
CA ARG A 5 14.97 -16.20 -15.82
C ARG A 5 15.24 -14.69 -15.65
N ARG A 6 14.47 -13.87 -16.35
CA ARG A 6 14.48 -12.41 -16.28
C ARG A 6 13.70 -11.98 -15.01
N ARG A 7 14.38 -11.34 -14.05
CA ARG A 7 13.74 -10.67 -12.90
C ARG A 7 13.00 -9.42 -13.43
N ARG A 8 11.69 -9.33 -13.21
CA ARG A 8 10.93 -8.07 -13.37
C ARG A 8 11.38 -7.13 -12.26
N ALA A 9 12.08 -6.06 -12.63
CA ALA A 9 12.36 -4.95 -11.74
C ALA A 9 11.10 -4.09 -11.60
N GLY A 10 10.72 -3.75 -10.36
CA GLY A 10 9.67 -2.76 -10.11
C GLY A 10 10.04 -1.43 -10.76
N THR A 11 9.03 -0.77 -11.32
CA THR A 11 9.12 0.58 -11.91
C THR A 11 9.54 1.56 -10.83
N ARG A 12 10.84 1.80 -10.70
CA ARG A 12 11.37 2.94 -9.95
C ARG A 12 11.33 4.15 -10.88
N PHE A 13 10.46 5.10 -10.57
CA PHE A 13 10.49 6.39 -11.24
C PHE A 13 11.64 7.21 -10.65
N ALA A 14 12.59 7.59 -11.50
CA ALA A 14 13.68 8.48 -11.13
C ALA A 14 13.30 9.90 -11.57
N TYR A 15 13.10 10.78 -10.59
CA TYR A 15 12.90 12.20 -10.85
C TYR A 15 14.28 12.88 -10.94
N SER A 16 14.53 13.58 -12.04
CA SER A 16 15.72 14.42 -12.23
C SER A 16 15.30 15.86 -12.47
N ALA A 17 16.16 16.80 -12.09
CA ALA A 17 15.96 18.22 -12.41
C ALA A 17 15.99 18.43 -13.93
N TRP A 18 15.17 19.38 -14.41
CA TRP A 18 15.00 19.68 -15.84
C TRP A 18 16.28 20.27 -16.44
N ASP A 19 16.87 19.59 -17.43
CA ASP A 19 18.14 19.98 -18.06
C ASP A 19 17.98 20.62 -19.45
N GLY A 20 16.73 20.88 -19.87
CA GLY A 20 16.42 21.54 -21.13
C GLY A 20 16.61 20.69 -22.40
N THR A 21 17.01 19.43 -22.28
CA THR A 21 17.22 18.54 -23.45
C THR A 21 16.02 17.65 -23.79
N GLN A 22 14.94 17.75 -23.03
CA GLN A 22 13.72 16.96 -23.23
C GLN A 22 12.86 17.58 -24.35
N THR A 23 13.14 17.19 -25.59
CA THR A 23 12.38 17.61 -26.76
C THR A 23 11.16 16.70 -26.96
N GLY A 24 9.98 17.20 -26.60
CA GLY A 24 8.68 16.55 -26.83
C GLY A 24 7.48 17.49 -26.67
N PHE A 25 7.76 18.79 -26.52
CA PHE A 25 6.77 19.85 -26.34
C PHE A 25 7.09 20.96 -27.34
N ASP A 26 6.99 20.66 -28.63
CA ASP A 26 6.93 21.69 -29.67
C ASP A 26 5.55 22.35 -29.58
N TYR A 27 5.39 23.17 -28.53
CA TYR A 27 4.31 24.13 -28.47
C TYR A 27 4.73 25.31 -29.32
N ASP A 28 3.89 25.63 -30.30
CA ASP A 28 4.02 26.77 -31.20
C ASP A 28 4.06 28.06 -30.38
N ALA A 29 5.28 28.44 -29.98
CA ALA A 29 5.53 29.55 -29.07
C ALA A 29 4.99 30.87 -29.66
N ASP A 30 4.92 30.97 -30.99
CA ASP A 30 4.42 32.12 -31.72
C ASP A 30 2.91 32.32 -31.57
N SER A 31 2.15 31.23 -31.37
CA SER A 31 0.70 31.31 -31.11
C SER A 31 0.36 31.80 -29.69
N LEU A 32 1.24 31.58 -28.71
CA LEU A 32 1.09 32.16 -27.37
C LEU A 32 1.23 33.69 -27.37
N PHE A 33 2.07 34.25 -28.25
CA PHE A 33 2.31 35.69 -28.29
C PHE A 33 1.15 36.49 -28.90
N ALA A 34 0.34 35.88 -29.77
CA ALA A 34 -0.79 36.56 -30.41
C ALA A 34 -1.97 36.80 -29.45
N GLU A 35 -2.27 35.84 -28.58
CA GLU A 35 -3.36 35.96 -27.59
C GLU A 35 -2.98 36.91 -26.44
N LEU A 36 -1.68 36.95 -26.08
CA LEU A 36 -1.19 37.84 -25.03
C LEU A 36 -1.30 39.32 -25.40
N ASN A 37 -1.23 39.66 -26.69
CA ASN A 37 -1.23 41.05 -27.15
C ASN A 37 -2.60 41.74 -27.03
N ASP A 38 -3.70 41.01 -27.21
CA ASP A 38 -5.05 41.61 -27.13
C ASP A 38 -5.49 41.86 -25.67
N ASP A 39 -5.00 41.08 -24.71
CA ASP A 39 -5.39 41.18 -23.29
C ASP A 39 -4.39 41.98 -22.41
N LEU A 40 -3.17 42.23 -22.91
CA LEU A 40 -2.15 43.07 -22.26
C LEU A 40 -2.61 44.54 -22.12
N LEU A 41 -3.53 44.99 -22.97
CA LEU A 41 -3.91 46.40 -23.07
C LEU A 41 -4.93 46.87 -22.03
N TYR A 42 -5.61 45.97 -21.30
CA TYR A 42 -6.70 46.41 -20.41
C TYR A 42 -6.49 46.13 -18.91
N HIS A 43 -5.79 45.06 -18.49
CA HIS A 43 -5.70 44.71 -17.05
C HIS A 43 -4.34 44.27 -16.47
N GLY A 44 -3.23 44.30 -17.22
CA GLY A 44 -1.89 44.46 -16.65
C GLY A 44 -1.34 43.37 -15.70
N ASP A 45 -1.89 42.16 -15.66
CA ASP A 45 -1.24 41.03 -14.95
C ASP A 45 -1.29 39.74 -15.76
N LEU A 46 -0.24 39.56 -16.58
CA LEU A 46 0.05 38.36 -17.33
C LEU A 46 0.06 37.09 -16.47
N ASN A 47 0.54 37.19 -15.22
CA ASN A 47 0.59 36.05 -14.33
C ASN A 47 -0.81 35.65 -13.86
N ALA A 48 -1.71 36.61 -13.68
CA ALA A 48 -3.10 36.34 -13.34
C ALA A 48 -3.84 35.66 -14.50
N ALA A 49 -3.58 36.07 -15.74
CA ALA A 49 -4.14 35.45 -16.95
C ALA A 49 -3.63 34.01 -17.13
N LEU A 50 -2.31 33.80 -17.07
CA LEU A 50 -1.70 32.46 -17.16
C LEU A 50 -2.18 31.54 -16.03
N ARG A 51 -2.29 32.04 -14.80
CA ARG A 51 -2.78 31.27 -13.66
C ARG A 51 -4.25 30.90 -13.82
N ARG A 52 -5.06 31.75 -14.44
CA ARG A 52 -6.48 31.45 -14.71
C ARG A 52 -6.60 30.36 -15.77
N LEU A 53 -5.86 30.51 -16.87
CA LEU A 53 -5.81 29.56 -17.97
C LEU A 53 -5.31 28.18 -17.52
N MET A 54 -4.24 28.11 -16.72
CA MET A 54 -3.74 26.85 -16.15
C MET A 54 -4.75 26.19 -15.19
N ASN A 55 -5.52 26.98 -14.43
CA ASN A 55 -6.47 26.44 -13.47
C ASN A 55 -7.79 25.97 -14.10
N GLN A 56 -8.28 26.69 -15.12
CA GLN A 56 -9.58 26.47 -15.74
C GLN A 56 -9.50 25.64 -17.02
N GLY A 57 -8.33 25.58 -17.64
CA GLY A 57 -8.18 25.05 -18.99
C GLY A 57 -8.54 26.12 -20.03
N PHE A 58 -8.34 25.78 -21.31
CA PHE A 58 -8.70 26.63 -22.44
C PHE A 58 -8.99 25.78 -23.67
N ASP A 59 -9.63 26.37 -24.67
CA ASP A 59 -9.87 25.74 -25.96
C ASP A 59 -8.79 26.19 -26.95
N ASP A 60 -8.13 25.23 -27.58
CA ASP A 60 -7.17 25.47 -28.65
C ASP A 60 -7.89 25.85 -29.96
N ARG A 61 -7.17 26.44 -30.92
CA ARG A 61 -7.69 26.90 -32.22
C ARG A 61 -8.33 25.79 -33.05
N ASP A 62 -7.90 24.56 -32.83
CA ASP A 62 -8.47 23.35 -33.43
C ASP A 62 -9.79 22.91 -32.76
N GLY A 63 -10.31 23.69 -31.79
CA GLY A 63 -11.51 23.38 -31.01
C GLY A 63 -11.30 22.27 -29.96
N ARG A 64 -10.04 21.95 -29.64
CA ARG A 64 -9.68 20.94 -28.64
C ARG A 64 -9.60 21.59 -27.26
N ARG A 65 -10.38 21.07 -26.31
CA ARG A 65 -10.34 21.52 -24.92
C ARG A 65 -9.13 20.95 -24.18
N LEU A 66 -8.29 21.83 -23.67
CA LEU A 66 -7.19 21.49 -22.76
C LEU A 66 -7.69 21.52 -21.32
N THR A 67 -7.59 20.38 -20.65
CA THR A 67 -8.03 20.20 -19.26
C THR A 67 -7.22 21.10 -18.31
N GLY A 68 -7.90 21.83 -17.43
CA GLY A 68 -7.24 22.64 -16.40
C GLY A 68 -6.68 21.79 -15.25
N LEU A 69 -5.76 22.37 -14.47
CA LEU A 69 -5.18 21.72 -13.29
C LEU A 69 -6.23 21.30 -12.25
N ARG A 70 -7.30 22.07 -12.07
CA ARG A 70 -8.38 21.71 -11.12
C ARG A 70 -9.09 20.44 -11.54
N GLU A 71 -9.43 20.35 -12.81
CA GLU A 71 -10.12 19.20 -13.39
C GLU A 71 -9.21 17.97 -13.43
N MET A 72 -7.92 18.13 -13.74
CA MET A 72 -6.93 17.04 -13.60
C MET A 72 -6.80 16.55 -12.16
N LEU A 73 -6.76 17.46 -11.17
CA LEU A 73 -6.71 17.09 -9.75
C LEU A 73 -8.00 16.40 -9.30
N GLU A 74 -9.15 16.80 -9.83
CA GLU A 74 -10.44 16.18 -9.55
C GLU A 74 -10.52 14.77 -10.17
N GLN A 75 -10.09 14.60 -11.41
CA GLN A 75 -9.94 13.29 -12.05
C GLN A 75 -8.95 12.40 -11.29
N LEU A 76 -7.84 12.97 -10.79
CA LEU A 76 -6.86 12.22 -10.00
C LEU A 76 -7.42 11.80 -8.64
N ARG A 77 -8.19 12.68 -7.98
CA ARG A 77 -8.94 12.33 -6.76
C ARG A 77 -9.97 11.26 -7.03
N GLY A 78 -10.73 11.36 -8.12
CA GLY A 78 -11.69 10.35 -8.54
C GLY A 78 -11.02 8.99 -8.78
N LYS A 79 -9.92 8.96 -9.54
CA LYS A 79 -9.13 7.73 -9.75
C LYS A 79 -8.54 7.18 -8.46
N ARG A 80 -8.08 8.04 -7.55
CA ARG A 80 -7.63 7.63 -6.23
C ARG A 80 -8.78 6.99 -5.46
N ASP A 81 -9.96 7.60 -5.46
CA ASP A 81 -11.12 7.10 -4.72
C ASP A 81 -11.69 5.83 -5.34
N GLU A 82 -11.62 5.68 -6.66
CA GLU A 82 -11.96 4.45 -7.38
C GLU A 82 -10.96 3.32 -7.06
N LEU A 83 -9.65 3.62 -7.05
CA LEU A 83 -8.63 2.67 -6.63
C LEU A 83 -8.81 2.32 -5.15
N LEU A 84 -9.00 3.30 -4.27
CA LEU A 84 -9.23 3.05 -2.84
C LEU A 84 -10.56 2.36 -2.56
N GLY A 85 -11.59 2.57 -3.38
CA GLY A 85 -12.87 1.86 -3.32
C GLY A 85 -12.77 0.43 -3.86
N GLN A 86 -11.98 0.21 -4.92
CA GLN A 86 -11.61 -1.12 -5.41
C GLN A 86 -10.71 -1.86 -4.41
N PHE A 87 -9.86 -1.12 -3.69
CA PHE A 87 -9.03 -1.58 -2.58
C PHE A 87 -9.69 -1.32 -1.23
N ASP A 88 -11.02 -1.13 -1.16
CA ASP A 88 -11.80 -1.15 0.08
C ASP A 88 -11.97 -2.61 0.52
N LEU A 89 -10.78 -3.16 0.79
CA LEU A 89 -10.44 -4.40 1.42
C LEU A 89 -10.76 -4.36 2.93
N GLY A 90 -11.39 -3.29 3.41
CA GLY A 90 -11.60 -2.99 4.83
C GLY A 90 -12.59 -3.90 5.56
N GLY A 91 -13.28 -4.82 4.88
CA GLY A 91 -14.04 -5.87 5.57
C GLY A 91 -13.15 -7.05 5.93
N VAL A 92 -12.70 -7.75 4.89
CA VAL A 92 -11.98 -9.03 5.02
C VAL A 92 -10.59 -8.85 5.60
N TYR A 93 -9.85 -7.80 5.23
CA TYR A 93 -8.51 -7.60 5.75
C TYR A 93 -8.53 -7.14 7.21
N ASP A 94 -9.53 -6.35 7.60
CA ASP A 94 -9.73 -5.97 9.00
C ASP A 94 -10.22 -7.18 9.83
N GLU A 95 -10.99 -8.09 9.24
CA GLU A 95 -11.32 -9.37 9.86
C GLU A 95 -10.09 -10.25 10.06
N ILE A 96 -9.24 -10.39 9.03
CA ILE A 96 -7.98 -11.13 9.12
C ILE A 96 -7.03 -10.49 10.14
N ALA A 97 -6.94 -9.16 10.18
CA ALA A 97 -6.12 -8.45 11.14
C ALA A 97 -6.59 -8.69 12.58
N ARG A 98 -7.91 -8.61 12.82
CA ARG A 98 -8.51 -8.93 14.13
C ARG A 98 -8.29 -10.38 14.52
N GLU A 99 -8.50 -11.32 13.59
CA GLU A 99 -8.26 -12.73 13.88
C GLU A 99 -6.78 -13.00 14.18
N LEU A 100 -5.87 -12.28 13.54
CA LEU A 100 -4.45 -12.35 13.85
C LEU A 100 -4.10 -11.74 15.21
N ASP A 101 -4.81 -10.69 15.65
CA ASP A 101 -4.70 -10.16 17.01
C ASP A 101 -5.13 -11.21 18.03
N ASP A 102 -6.30 -11.84 17.83
CA ASP A 102 -6.80 -12.89 18.72
C ASP A 102 -5.81 -14.07 18.83
N ILE A 103 -5.19 -14.49 17.73
CA ILE A 103 -4.18 -15.55 17.72
C ILE A 103 -2.93 -15.17 18.53
N VAL A 104 -2.51 -13.91 18.44
CA VAL A 104 -1.36 -13.40 19.21
C VAL A 104 -1.70 -13.34 20.69
N ASP A 105 -2.92 -12.92 21.04
CA ASP A 105 -3.38 -12.86 22.42
C ASP A 105 -3.49 -14.27 23.04
N ASP A 106 -4.06 -15.23 22.32
CA ASP A 106 -4.09 -16.66 22.72
C ASP A 106 -2.67 -17.20 22.98
N GLU A 107 -1.71 -16.85 22.13
CA GLU A 107 -0.32 -17.27 22.32
C GLU A 107 0.34 -16.59 23.53
N ARG A 108 0.06 -15.31 23.78
CA ARG A 108 0.57 -14.61 24.97
C ARG A 108 0.06 -15.24 26.25
N GLU A 109 -1.23 -15.59 26.27
CA GLU A 109 -1.85 -16.30 27.38
C GLU A 109 -1.16 -17.66 27.60
N ALA A 110 -1.01 -18.47 26.54
CA ALA A 110 -0.35 -19.76 26.63
C ALA A 110 1.12 -19.67 27.10
N VAL A 111 1.85 -18.64 26.67
CA VAL A 111 3.22 -18.36 27.13
C VAL A 111 3.25 -18.02 28.62
N SER A 112 2.28 -17.22 29.08
CA SER A 112 2.12 -16.85 30.49
C SER A 112 1.79 -18.08 31.34
N ASP A 113 0.83 -18.90 30.90
CA ASP A 113 0.39 -20.11 31.59
C ASP A 113 1.54 -21.12 31.70
N PHE A 114 2.27 -21.34 30.62
CA PHE A 114 3.46 -22.20 30.63
C PHE A 114 4.49 -21.76 31.68
N ALA A 115 4.76 -20.45 31.77
CA ALA A 115 5.68 -19.93 32.79
C ALA A 115 5.13 -20.07 34.23
N HIS A 116 3.81 -19.95 34.39
CA HIS A 116 3.14 -20.11 35.67
C HIS A 116 3.16 -21.56 36.16
N ASP A 117 2.83 -22.51 35.29
CA ASP A 117 2.80 -23.94 35.59
C ASP A 117 4.19 -24.46 35.97
N GLU A 118 5.23 -24.06 35.23
CA GLU A 118 6.61 -24.42 35.57
C GLU A 118 7.06 -23.79 36.89
N ALA A 119 6.59 -22.58 37.22
CA ALA A 119 6.85 -21.96 38.52
C ALA A 119 6.15 -22.68 39.67
N ALA A 120 4.97 -23.25 39.44
CA ALA A 120 4.23 -24.04 40.42
C ALA A 120 4.79 -25.46 40.60
N SER A 121 5.65 -25.95 39.69
CA SER A 121 6.23 -27.30 39.72
C SER A 121 7.18 -27.57 40.90
N GLY A 122 7.60 -26.52 41.63
CA GLY A 122 8.49 -26.61 42.79
C GLY A 122 9.98 -26.76 42.47
N ASP A 123 10.36 -26.75 41.18
CA ASP A 123 11.76 -26.74 40.73
C ASP A 123 12.16 -25.33 40.31
N GLU A 124 12.96 -24.69 41.18
CA GLU A 124 13.40 -23.31 41.00
C GLU A 124 14.20 -23.10 39.72
N ARG A 125 14.99 -24.10 39.30
CA ARG A 125 15.80 -23.98 38.09
C ARG A 125 14.94 -24.03 36.84
N ARG A 126 13.94 -24.92 36.81
CA ARG A 126 12.96 -24.97 35.71
C ARG A 126 12.13 -23.69 35.63
N ALA A 127 11.68 -23.18 36.77
CA ALA A 127 10.92 -21.94 36.85
C ALA A 127 11.69 -20.74 36.26
N GLU A 128 12.99 -20.60 36.56
CA GLU A 128 13.82 -19.54 35.99
C GLU A 128 13.93 -19.63 34.46
N ILE A 129 14.17 -20.84 33.94
CA ILE A 129 14.30 -21.08 32.50
C ILE A 129 12.98 -20.77 31.80
N ALA A 130 11.85 -21.24 32.35
CA ALA A 130 10.53 -21.00 31.79
C ALA A 130 10.20 -19.49 31.74
N ARG A 131 10.47 -18.75 32.82
CA ARG A 131 10.27 -17.29 32.84
C ARG A 131 11.14 -16.57 31.80
N ALA A 132 12.41 -16.96 31.66
CA ALA A 132 13.29 -16.37 30.65
C ALA A 132 12.79 -16.66 29.24
N ALA A 133 12.37 -17.89 28.97
CA ALA A 133 11.83 -18.29 27.67
C ALA A 133 10.50 -17.58 27.34
N ALA A 134 9.66 -17.34 28.35
CA ALA A 134 8.41 -16.60 28.19
C ALA A 134 8.65 -15.10 27.94
N ALA A 135 9.61 -14.50 28.64
CA ALA A 135 10.00 -13.11 28.40
C ALA A 135 10.54 -12.92 26.97
N GLU A 136 11.39 -13.84 26.49
CA GLU A 136 11.92 -13.80 25.13
C GLU A 136 10.80 -13.91 24.08
N ARG A 137 9.86 -14.84 24.26
CA ARG A 137 8.71 -15.01 23.36
C ARG A 137 7.83 -13.77 23.31
N ASN A 138 7.50 -13.18 24.47
CA ASN A 138 6.72 -11.94 24.52
C ASN A 138 7.41 -10.79 23.78
N LEU A 139 8.74 -10.64 23.92
CA LEU A 139 9.49 -9.64 23.17
C LEU A 139 9.43 -9.87 21.65
N GLN A 140 9.46 -11.13 21.19
CA GLN A 140 9.30 -11.44 19.76
C GLN A 140 7.90 -11.05 19.26
N LEU A 141 6.86 -11.31 20.06
CA LEU A 141 5.48 -10.93 19.73
C LEU A 141 5.29 -9.40 19.73
N ASP A 142 5.98 -8.66 20.62
CA ASP A 142 5.95 -7.19 20.66
C ASP A 142 6.67 -6.55 19.47
N MET A 143 7.67 -7.22 18.91
CA MET A 143 8.44 -6.76 17.76
C MET A 143 7.83 -7.12 16.41
N LEU A 144 6.64 -7.74 16.40
CA LEU A 144 5.92 -7.99 15.15
C LEU A 144 5.68 -6.65 14.43
N ALA A 145 5.81 -6.67 13.11
CA ALA A 145 5.60 -5.48 12.30
C ALA A 145 4.17 -4.96 12.44
N PRO A 146 3.90 -3.65 12.27
CA PRO A 146 2.55 -3.12 12.39
C PRO A 146 1.64 -3.47 11.19
N ASP A 147 2.22 -3.85 10.05
CA ASP A 147 1.48 -4.21 8.84
C ASP A 147 1.16 -5.71 8.78
N LEU A 148 -0.02 -6.06 8.26
CA LEU A 148 -0.49 -7.44 8.16
C LEU A 148 0.52 -8.39 7.44
N PRO A 149 1.09 -8.04 6.26
CA PRO A 149 2.09 -8.89 5.61
C PRO A 149 3.37 -9.09 6.43
N GLY A 150 3.79 -8.08 7.19
CA GLY A 150 4.89 -8.17 8.13
C GLY A 150 4.59 -9.09 9.31
N ARG A 151 3.41 -8.94 9.94
CA ARG A 151 2.95 -9.80 11.04
C ARG A 151 2.89 -11.27 10.64
N VAL A 152 2.28 -11.55 9.50
CA VAL A 152 2.18 -12.91 8.96
C VAL A 152 3.56 -13.55 8.77
N ARG A 153 4.53 -12.82 8.20
CA ARG A 153 5.90 -13.32 8.03
C ARG A 153 6.63 -13.53 9.36
N GLY A 154 6.38 -12.67 10.35
CA GLY A 154 6.91 -12.82 11.70
C GLY A 154 6.38 -14.09 12.36
N LEU A 155 5.06 -14.28 12.34
CA LEU A 155 4.41 -15.45 12.94
C LEU A 155 4.70 -16.76 12.20
N GLN A 156 4.99 -16.73 10.90
CA GLN A 156 5.49 -17.91 10.17
C GLN A 156 6.83 -18.44 10.69
N GLN A 157 7.68 -17.54 11.21
CA GLN A 157 9.00 -17.89 11.74
C GLN A 157 8.97 -18.08 13.27
N TYR A 158 7.89 -17.67 13.91
CA TYR A 158 7.69 -17.76 15.35
C TYR A 158 7.41 -19.19 15.79
N GLN A 159 7.97 -19.58 16.95
CA GLN A 159 7.73 -20.88 17.55
C GLN A 159 6.63 -20.78 18.60
N PHE A 160 5.41 -21.18 18.21
CA PHE A 160 4.25 -21.19 19.08
C PHE A 160 4.40 -22.13 20.28
N THR A 161 3.92 -21.66 21.42
CA THR A 161 3.72 -22.42 22.65
C THR A 161 2.37 -23.14 22.62
N SER A 162 1.34 -22.45 22.11
CA SER A 162 0.00 -23.00 21.93
C SER A 162 -0.14 -23.72 20.59
N SER A 163 -0.42 -25.03 20.63
CA SER A 163 -0.78 -25.80 19.44
C SER A 163 -2.10 -25.31 18.81
N ALA A 164 -3.03 -24.83 19.64
CA ALA A 164 -4.30 -24.27 19.18
C ALA A 164 -4.08 -22.94 18.43
N ALA A 165 -3.28 -22.02 18.96
CA ALA A 165 -2.95 -20.77 18.28
C ALA A 165 -2.21 -21.03 16.97
N ARG A 166 -1.29 -22.02 16.96
CA ARG A 166 -0.62 -22.46 15.75
C ARG A 166 -1.59 -22.96 14.68
N GLN A 167 -2.55 -23.79 15.08
CA GLN A 167 -3.55 -24.31 14.15
C GLN A 167 -4.44 -23.21 13.58
N ARG A 168 -4.94 -22.30 14.44
CA ARG A 168 -5.73 -21.13 13.99
C ARG A 168 -4.96 -20.27 12.99
N PHE A 169 -3.67 -20.05 13.24
CA PHE A 169 -2.80 -19.33 12.31
C PHE A 169 -2.65 -20.02 10.96
N ASP A 170 -2.46 -21.35 10.95
CA ASP A 170 -2.35 -22.12 9.72
C ASP A 170 -3.67 -22.11 8.92
N ASP A 171 -4.81 -22.23 9.59
CA ASP A 171 -6.14 -22.13 8.98
C ASP A 171 -6.39 -20.73 8.39
N LEU A 172 -5.93 -19.67 9.08
CA LEU A 172 -5.99 -18.30 8.58
C LEU A 172 -5.10 -18.10 7.34
N LEU A 173 -3.90 -18.69 7.32
CA LEU A 173 -3.01 -18.64 6.17
C LEU A 173 -3.62 -19.31 4.94
N ASP A 174 -4.30 -20.45 5.11
CA ASP A 174 -4.92 -21.16 4.01
C ASP A 174 -6.14 -20.42 3.45
N ARG A 175 -6.94 -19.78 4.31
CA ARG A 175 -7.99 -18.86 3.87
C ARG A 175 -7.40 -17.67 3.11
N LEU A 176 -6.40 -17.00 3.67
CA LEU A 176 -5.74 -15.86 3.01
C LEU A 176 -5.19 -16.22 1.62
N ARG A 177 -4.59 -17.41 1.47
CA ARG A 177 -4.11 -17.91 0.16
C ARG A 177 -5.24 -18.06 -0.84
N THR A 178 -6.40 -18.56 -0.39
CA THR A 178 -7.59 -18.76 -1.22
C THR A 178 -8.14 -17.41 -1.68
N GLU A 179 -8.35 -16.48 -0.75
CA GLU A 179 -8.84 -15.12 -1.03
C GLU A 179 -7.94 -14.37 -2.02
N VAL A 180 -6.62 -14.47 -1.85
CA VAL A 180 -5.66 -13.86 -2.78
C VAL A 180 -5.74 -14.48 -4.18
N ALA A 181 -5.93 -15.78 -4.27
CA ALA A 181 -6.09 -16.47 -5.56
C ALA A 181 -7.38 -16.04 -6.27
N GLU A 182 -8.49 -15.93 -5.53
CA GLU A 182 -9.78 -15.46 -6.05
C GLU A 182 -9.71 -14.00 -6.51
N SER A 183 -9.09 -13.13 -5.72
CA SER A 183 -8.82 -11.73 -6.07
C SER A 183 -8.08 -11.61 -7.41
N MET A 184 -6.99 -12.36 -7.59
CA MET A 184 -6.21 -12.34 -8.83
C MET A 184 -7.03 -12.84 -10.03
N PHE A 185 -7.83 -13.88 -9.83
CA PHE A 185 -8.69 -14.43 -10.88
C PHE A 185 -9.77 -13.45 -11.32
N ASN A 186 -10.43 -12.78 -10.37
CA ASN A 186 -11.45 -11.77 -10.65
C ASN A 186 -10.87 -10.58 -11.42
N GLN A 187 -9.63 -10.17 -11.11
CA GLN A 187 -8.95 -9.10 -11.83
C GLN A 187 -8.62 -9.47 -13.28
N VAL A 188 -8.14 -10.70 -13.52
CA VAL A 188 -7.85 -11.18 -14.89
C VAL A 188 -9.13 -11.33 -15.71
N SER A 189 -10.18 -11.87 -15.09
CA SER A 189 -11.47 -12.08 -15.76
C SER A 189 -12.16 -10.76 -16.11
N GLY A 190 -12.09 -9.76 -15.22
CA GLY A 190 -12.59 -8.42 -15.50
C GLY A 190 -11.85 -7.73 -16.65
N ALA A 191 -10.52 -7.90 -16.74
CA ALA A 191 -9.72 -7.30 -17.81
C ALA A 191 -9.87 -7.98 -19.19
N MET A 192 -10.52 -9.15 -19.25
CA MET A 192 -10.81 -9.87 -20.50
C MET A 192 -12.29 -9.79 -20.92
N GLY A 193 -13.14 -9.22 -20.05
CA GLY A 193 -14.58 -9.10 -20.26
C GLY A 193 -15.03 -7.79 -20.93
N ASP A 194 -14.10 -6.85 -21.13
CA ASP A 194 -14.23 -5.61 -21.93
C ASP A 194 -13.39 -5.72 -23.22
#